data_AF-A0A1Q9EKV3-F1
#
_entry.id   AF-A0A1Q9EKV3-F1
#
_cell.length_a   1.000
_cell.length_b   1.000
_cell.length_c   1.000
_cell.angle_alpha   90.00
_cell.angle_beta   90.00
_cell.angle_gamma   90.00
#
_symmetry.space_group_name_H-M   'P 1'
#
loop_
_entity.id
_entity.type
_entity.pdbx_description
1 polymer ?
#
loop_
_entity_poly.entity_id
_entity_poly.type
_entity_poly.pdbx_seq_one_letter_code
_entity_poly.pdbx_strand_id
1 'polypeptide(L)'
;MAITVEVGLLSGRTAAVTADVDEGVETLRLRALSLLGVSKGQLLDSSGGILDGSSRIKRARVQNGDSLTVLISKTEVCSTKYAFAAIVGDASVATWGDGDTGGRSRDVQKQLRNVKKIQSSGGDSRVVREQLKNVQHIQSSEHAFAAILCDGSVVSWGCTEHGGDSGSVQHQLKNVQQVQSTSRAFAAILGNGSVVTWGDRACGGDSSAVQDRLKSVQQIQASERAFAAIIADGSVVTWGDALYGGDSSAVHDQLKTVQQIQATSYAFAAVLVGGSVVTWGHCTRGGDGSNVQHQLKNVQNIAATTDAFAAVLEDGSVVTWGHAQNGGDSSAVQQQLKNVQHIHAADAAFAAILASGSVVSWGSAQFGGDSTAVQEELKNVLQIQASDYAFAAIRSNGTVVTWGRRECGGDSRAVHEQLRNA
;
A
#
# COMPACT_ATOMS: atom_id res chain seq x y z
N MET A 1 9.85 -46.79 0.79
CA MET A 1 8.92 -46.96 1.96
C MET A 1 7.92 -45.82 1.85
N ALA A 2 6.62 -46.11 1.82
CA ALA A 2 5.61 -45.08 1.65
C ALA A 2 5.34 -44.37 2.99
N ILE A 3 5.32 -43.05 2.95
CA ILE A 3 4.85 -42.20 4.04
C ILE A 3 3.59 -41.46 3.57
N THR A 4 2.69 -41.20 4.50
CA THR A 4 1.54 -40.34 4.31
C THR A 4 1.75 -39.10 5.15
N VAL A 5 1.67 -37.93 4.52
CA VAL A 5 1.77 -36.62 5.17
C VAL A 5 0.48 -35.86 4.97
N GLU A 6 0.08 -35.08 5.96
CA GLU A 6 -1.04 -34.17 5.82
C GLU A 6 -0.50 -32.82 5.35
N VAL A 7 -0.91 -32.38 4.16
CA VAL A 7 -0.49 -31.10 3.61
C VAL A 7 -1.65 -30.11 3.69
N GLY A 8 -1.46 -29.05 4.46
CA GLY A 8 -2.44 -28.00 4.71
C GLY A 8 -2.13 -26.69 4.00
N LEU A 9 -3.19 -25.95 3.69
CA LEU A 9 -3.14 -24.52 3.43
C LEU A 9 -3.45 -23.77 4.73
N LEU A 10 -2.97 -22.53 4.83
CA LEU A 10 -3.30 -21.64 5.94
C LEU A 10 -4.81 -21.32 6.02
N SER A 11 -5.58 -21.52 4.94
CA SER A 11 -7.05 -21.48 4.96
C SER A 11 -7.74 -22.65 5.69
N GLY A 12 -6.98 -23.63 6.19
CA GLY A 12 -7.51 -24.81 6.87
C GLY A 12 -7.95 -25.95 5.94
N ARG A 13 -7.72 -25.81 4.62
CA ARG A 13 -7.89 -26.93 3.67
C ARG A 13 -6.70 -27.87 3.80
N THR A 14 -6.95 -29.16 4.00
CA THR A 14 -5.90 -30.17 4.07
C THR A 14 -6.12 -31.26 3.03
N ALA A 15 -5.03 -31.87 2.59
CA ALA A 15 -5.02 -33.03 1.72
C ALA A 15 -3.98 -34.03 2.23
N ALA A 16 -4.36 -35.30 2.34
CA ALA A 16 -3.43 -36.37 2.63
C ALA A 16 -2.68 -36.73 1.34
N VAL A 17 -1.34 -36.70 1.40
CA VAL A 17 -0.48 -37.01 0.25
C VAL A 17 0.42 -38.19 0.62
N THR A 18 0.37 -39.24 -0.18
CA THR A 18 1.28 -40.39 -0.05
C THR A 18 2.48 -40.22 -0.97
N ALA A 19 3.68 -40.42 -0.43
CA ALA A 19 4.93 -40.35 -1.18
C ALA A 19 5.94 -41.40 -0.70
N ASP A 20 6.89 -41.77 -1.56
CA ASP A 20 8.00 -42.64 -1.14
C ASP A 20 9.11 -41.82 -0.50
N VAL A 21 9.71 -42.28 0.60
CA VAL A 21 10.86 -41.61 1.24
C VAL A 21 12.05 -41.32 0.32
N ASP A 22 12.20 -42.09 -0.78
CA ASP A 22 13.23 -41.87 -1.79
C ASP A 22 12.85 -40.85 -2.87
N GLU A 23 11.58 -40.41 -2.90
CA GLU A 23 11.06 -39.42 -3.83
C GLU A 23 11.64 -38.01 -3.55
N GLY A 24 11.65 -37.15 -4.57
CA GLY A 24 12.00 -35.74 -4.42
C GLY A 24 10.89 -34.94 -3.75
N VAL A 25 11.28 -33.97 -2.92
CA VAL A 25 10.35 -33.02 -2.28
C VAL A 25 9.56 -32.25 -3.34
N GLU A 26 10.15 -31.96 -4.50
CA GLU A 26 9.44 -31.30 -5.60
C GLU A 26 8.27 -32.12 -6.15
N THR A 27 8.39 -33.45 -6.21
CA THR A 27 7.31 -34.30 -6.72
C THR A 27 6.19 -34.43 -5.70
N LEU A 28 6.52 -34.48 -4.40
CA LEU A 28 5.56 -34.34 -3.30
C LEU A 28 4.83 -32.98 -3.35
N ARG A 29 5.57 -31.90 -3.60
CA ARG A 29 5.05 -30.53 -3.75
C ARG A 29 4.03 -30.45 -4.87
N LEU A 30 4.38 -30.91 -6.07
CA LEU A 30 3.47 -30.88 -7.23
C LEU A 30 2.19 -31.68 -6.99
N ARG A 31 2.30 -32.85 -6.34
CA ARG A 31 1.13 -33.65 -5.94
C ARG A 31 0.25 -32.93 -4.93
N ALA A 32 0.84 -32.35 -3.89
CA ALA A 32 0.12 -31.59 -2.88
C ALA A 32 -0.58 -30.38 -3.50
N LEU A 33 0.09 -29.63 -4.37
CA LEU A 33 -0.48 -28.48 -5.09
C LEU A 33 -1.66 -28.90 -5.97
N SER A 34 -1.53 -30.00 -6.72
CA SER A 34 -2.62 -30.53 -7.54
C SER A 34 -3.83 -30.94 -6.71
N LEU A 35 -3.63 -31.56 -5.54
CA LEU A 35 -4.72 -32.00 -4.65
C LEU A 35 -5.39 -30.82 -3.93
N LEU A 36 -4.63 -29.77 -3.62
CA LEU A 36 -5.12 -28.55 -2.98
C LEU A 36 -5.72 -27.54 -3.97
N GLY A 37 -5.61 -27.80 -5.29
CA GLY A 37 -6.14 -26.94 -6.35
C GLY A 37 -5.36 -25.63 -6.50
N VAL A 38 -4.05 -25.67 -6.30
CA VAL A 38 -3.15 -24.52 -6.27
C VAL A 38 -2.11 -24.62 -7.39
N SER A 39 -1.77 -23.50 -8.04
CA SER A 39 -0.83 -23.50 -9.17
C SER A 39 0.65 -23.39 -8.78
N LYS A 40 1.00 -22.76 -7.65
CA LYS A 40 2.37 -22.56 -7.16
C LYS A 40 2.43 -22.54 -5.63
N GLY A 41 3.55 -22.92 -5.02
CA GLY A 41 3.77 -22.76 -3.57
C GLY A 41 4.99 -23.54 -3.08
N GLN A 42 5.54 -23.15 -1.94
CA GLN A 42 6.64 -23.82 -1.25
C GLN A 42 6.09 -24.69 -0.11
N LEU A 43 6.66 -25.86 0.12
CA LEU A 43 6.32 -26.68 1.29
C LEU A 43 7.11 -26.19 2.50
N LEU A 44 6.43 -26.06 3.62
CA LEU A 44 6.98 -25.78 4.93
C LEU A 44 6.79 -27.02 5.82
N ASP A 45 7.78 -27.31 6.67
CA ASP A 45 7.62 -28.27 7.75
C ASP A 45 6.78 -27.70 8.91
N SER A 46 6.53 -28.53 9.93
CA SER A 46 5.75 -28.15 11.13
C SER A 46 6.39 -27.03 11.97
N SER A 47 7.66 -26.72 11.74
CA SER A 47 8.38 -25.62 12.40
C SER A 47 8.39 -24.33 11.57
N GLY A 48 7.80 -24.35 10.37
CA GLY A 48 7.81 -23.21 9.44
C GLY A 48 9.10 -23.11 8.61
N GLY A 49 9.93 -24.16 8.58
CA GLY A 49 11.11 -24.23 7.72
C GLY A 49 10.75 -24.60 6.29
N ILE A 50 11.29 -23.89 5.29
CA ILE A 50 11.06 -24.20 3.88
C ILE A 50 11.77 -25.50 3.51
N LEU A 51 11.02 -26.45 2.96
CA LEU A 51 11.57 -27.68 2.41
C LEU A 51 12.21 -27.40 1.05
N ASP A 52 13.51 -27.72 0.94
CA ASP A 52 14.26 -27.63 -0.31
C ASP A 52 13.71 -28.61 -1.35
N GLY A 53 13.14 -28.09 -2.44
CA GLY A 53 12.56 -28.88 -3.53
C GLY A 53 13.57 -29.78 -4.25
N SER A 54 14.87 -29.44 -4.21
CA SER A 54 15.93 -30.25 -4.81
C SER A 54 16.34 -31.45 -3.93
N SER A 55 15.91 -31.47 -2.68
CA SER A 55 16.20 -32.53 -1.72
C SER A 55 15.22 -33.70 -1.83
N ARG A 56 15.65 -34.88 -1.35
CA ARG A 56 14.78 -36.06 -1.19
C ARG A 56 14.04 -36.00 0.14
N ILE A 57 12.85 -36.58 0.20
CA ILE A 57 11.98 -36.61 1.40
C ILE A 57 12.74 -37.09 2.64
N LYS A 58 13.52 -38.19 2.53
CA LYS A 58 14.36 -38.69 3.63
C LYS A 58 15.41 -37.69 4.14
N ARG A 59 15.97 -36.85 3.26
CA ARG A 59 16.97 -35.83 3.63
C ARG A 59 16.31 -34.60 4.24
N ALA A 60 15.11 -34.28 3.79
CA ALA A 60 14.25 -33.24 4.35
C ALA A 60 13.64 -33.61 5.72
N ARG A 61 13.92 -34.82 6.24
CA ARG A 61 13.45 -35.34 7.54
C ARG A 61 11.93 -35.39 7.70
N VAL A 62 11.19 -35.44 6.60
CA VAL A 62 9.73 -35.60 6.60
C VAL A 62 9.38 -37.05 6.94
N GLN A 63 8.53 -37.23 7.94
CA GLN A 63 8.09 -38.51 8.49
C GLN A 63 6.62 -38.79 8.22
N ASN A 64 6.21 -40.05 8.43
CA ASN A 64 4.82 -40.45 8.29
C ASN A 64 3.97 -39.83 9.40
N GLY A 65 2.91 -39.12 9.01
CA GLY A 65 2.03 -38.38 9.92
C GLY A 65 2.42 -36.91 10.11
N ASP A 66 3.49 -36.43 9.47
CA ASP A 66 3.87 -35.02 9.54
C ASP A 66 2.80 -34.13 8.89
N SER A 67 2.60 -32.95 9.50
CA SER A 67 1.79 -31.87 8.94
C SER A 67 2.69 -30.85 8.25
N LEU A 68 2.53 -30.72 6.93
CA LEU A 68 3.24 -29.75 6.11
C LEU A 68 2.30 -28.60 5.73
N THR A 69 2.84 -27.39 5.56
CA THR A 69 2.05 -26.23 5.12
C THR A 69 2.53 -25.76 3.75
N VAL A 70 1.63 -25.49 2.82
CA VAL A 70 2.00 -24.86 1.54
C VAL A 70 1.91 -23.33 1.65
N LEU A 71 3.02 -22.65 1.37
CA LEU A 71 3.14 -21.19 1.28
C LEU A 71 3.23 -20.76 -0.19
N ILE A 72 2.18 -20.12 -0.67
CA ILE A 72 1.96 -19.65 -2.03
C ILE A 72 2.49 -18.22 -2.23
N SER A 73 2.28 -17.34 -1.25
CA SER A 73 2.72 -15.94 -1.30
C SER A 73 3.18 -15.45 0.06
N LYS A 74 3.96 -14.36 0.08
CA LYS A 74 4.26 -13.63 1.32
C LYS A 74 2.95 -13.05 1.85
N THR A 75 2.73 -13.12 3.16
CA THR A 75 1.54 -12.53 3.77
C THR A 75 1.59 -11.01 3.58
N GLU A 76 0.64 -10.45 2.85
CA GLU A 76 0.50 -9.00 2.67
C GLU A 76 -0.74 -8.53 3.42
N VAL A 77 -0.68 -7.35 4.06
CA VAL A 77 -1.79 -6.78 4.81
C VAL A 77 -2.06 -5.36 4.30
N CYS A 78 -3.30 -5.10 3.92
CA CYS A 78 -3.80 -3.80 3.51
C CYS A 78 -4.92 -3.35 4.46
N SER A 79 -5.05 -2.05 4.67
CA SER A 79 -6.06 -1.46 5.55
C SER A 79 -6.84 -0.37 4.82
N THR A 80 -8.15 -0.34 5.03
CA THR A 80 -8.99 0.85 4.83
C THR A 80 -9.08 1.59 6.17
N LYS A 81 -9.79 2.72 6.18
CA LYS A 81 -10.09 3.48 7.40
C LYS A 81 -10.84 2.66 8.47
N TYR A 82 -11.53 1.58 8.07
CA TYR A 82 -12.44 0.83 8.95
C TYR A 82 -12.31 -0.70 8.88
N ALA A 83 -11.50 -1.23 7.96
CA ALA A 83 -11.35 -2.67 7.74
C ALA A 83 -9.93 -3.03 7.29
N PHE A 84 -9.58 -4.29 7.49
CA PHE A 84 -8.30 -4.87 7.08
C PHE A 84 -8.55 -6.03 6.12
N ALA A 85 -7.61 -6.21 5.20
CA ALA A 85 -7.53 -7.35 4.30
C ALA A 85 -6.11 -7.90 4.36
N ALA A 86 -5.96 -9.22 4.54
CA ALA A 86 -4.68 -9.88 4.42
C ALA A 86 -4.71 -10.93 3.32
N ILE A 87 -3.71 -10.91 2.45
CA ILE A 87 -3.34 -12.07 1.64
C ILE A 87 -2.69 -13.04 2.61
N VAL A 88 -3.41 -14.09 2.98
CA VAL A 88 -2.84 -15.18 3.78
C VAL A 88 -1.93 -15.99 2.87
N GLY A 89 -0.91 -16.62 3.45
CA GLY A 89 0.14 -17.30 2.68
C GLY A 89 -0.33 -18.39 1.71
N ASP A 90 -1.62 -18.71 1.61
CA ASP A 90 -2.19 -19.51 0.54
C ASP A 90 -2.86 -18.69 -0.60
N ALA A 91 -2.50 -17.42 -0.73
CA ALA A 91 -3.08 -16.45 -1.67
C ALA A 91 -4.60 -16.30 -1.59
N SER A 92 -5.21 -16.69 -0.46
CA SER A 92 -6.59 -16.36 -0.10
C SER A 92 -6.64 -15.06 0.71
N VAL A 93 -7.77 -14.36 0.66
CA VAL A 93 -7.93 -13.08 1.37
C VAL A 93 -8.77 -13.28 2.62
N ALA A 94 -8.21 -12.93 3.77
CA ALA A 94 -8.95 -12.79 5.02
C ALA A 94 -9.26 -11.31 5.25
N THR A 95 -10.54 -10.96 5.42
CA THR A 95 -10.96 -9.60 5.75
C THR A 95 -11.60 -9.54 7.13
N TRP A 96 -11.28 -8.52 7.91
CA TRP A 96 -11.89 -8.26 9.22
C TRP A 96 -12.00 -6.75 9.45
N GLY A 97 -13.06 -6.29 10.10
CA GLY A 97 -13.32 -4.85 10.22
C GLY A 97 -14.73 -4.55 10.67
N ASP A 98 -14.99 -3.27 10.96
CA ASP A 98 -16.26 -2.81 11.48
C ASP A 98 -17.41 -3.04 10.48
N GLY A 99 -18.53 -3.57 10.98
CA GLY A 99 -19.68 -3.95 10.18
C GLY A 99 -20.56 -2.77 9.74
N ASP A 100 -20.58 -1.66 10.49
CA ASP A 100 -21.51 -0.53 10.27
C ASP A 100 -21.07 0.82 10.91
N THR A 101 -19.77 1.03 11.16
CA THR A 101 -19.15 2.20 11.83
C THR A 101 -19.39 2.32 13.35
N GLY A 102 -18.43 1.85 14.15
CA GLY A 102 -17.94 2.44 15.40
C GLY A 102 -18.88 2.44 16.60
N GLY A 103 -18.83 1.41 17.45
CA GLY A 103 -19.47 1.48 18.79
C GLY A 103 -19.36 0.25 19.69
N ARG A 104 -18.32 0.23 20.54
CA ARG A 104 -18.17 -0.51 21.83
C ARG A 104 -18.12 -2.06 21.80
N SER A 105 -16.90 -2.57 21.70
CA SER A 105 -16.52 -3.97 21.98
C SER A 105 -16.57 -4.35 23.48
N ARG A 106 -17.77 -4.53 24.06
CA ARG A 106 -17.90 -5.30 25.31
C ARG A 106 -18.97 -6.39 25.35
N ASP A 107 -19.88 -6.46 24.38
CA ASP A 107 -20.97 -7.45 24.43
C ASP A 107 -20.86 -8.63 23.44
N VAL A 108 -19.84 -8.67 22.58
CA VAL A 108 -19.68 -9.76 21.57
C VAL A 108 -18.88 -10.97 22.08
N GLN A 109 -18.31 -10.92 23.28
CA GLN A 109 -17.46 -12.01 23.79
C GLN A 109 -18.22 -13.18 24.44
N LYS A 110 -19.57 -13.13 24.53
CA LYS A 110 -20.38 -14.18 25.18
C LYS A 110 -21.28 -15.01 24.25
N GLN A 111 -21.29 -14.79 22.94
CA GLN A 111 -22.17 -15.54 22.01
C GLN A 111 -21.45 -16.35 20.91
N LEU A 112 -20.13 -16.52 20.97
CA LEU A 112 -19.37 -17.30 19.99
C LEU A 112 -19.37 -18.82 20.27
N ARG A 113 -20.56 -19.42 20.42
CA ARG A 113 -20.73 -20.86 20.18
C ARG A 113 -21.81 -21.02 19.10
N ASN A 114 -21.35 -21.31 17.88
CA ASN A 114 -22.14 -21.66 16.71
C ASN A 114 -22.87 -20.52 15.99
N VAL A 115 -22.22 -19.82 15.05
CA VAL A 115 -22.97 -19.08 14.00
C VAL A 115 -22.27 -19.12 12.63
N LYS A 116 -22.92 -19.83 11.70
CA LYS A 116 -22.94 -19.50 10.26
C LYS A 116 -23.84 -18.26 10.10
N LYS A 117 -23.27 -17.13 9.64
CA LYS A 117 -23.87 -15.85 9.20
C LYS A 117 -23.30 -14.66 9.97
N ILE A 118 -22.57 -13.82 9.25
CA ILE A 118 -22.34 -12.40 9.52
C ILE A 118 -22.39 -11.73 8.14
N GLN A 119 -23.49 -11.08 7.77
CA GLN A 119 -23.48 -10.16 6.63
C GLN A 119 -22.67 -8.93 7.07
N SER A 120 -21.64 -8.52 6.33
CA SER A 120 -20.94 -7.25 6.58
C SER A 120 -20.73 -6.44 5.30
N SER A 121 -21.35 -5.26 5.26
CA SER A 121 -21.46 -4.40 4.08
C SER A 121 -20.20 -3.58 3.78
N GLY A 122 -19.20 -3.60 4.66
CA GLY A 122 -17.94 -2.85 4.50
C GLY A 122 -16.70 -3.70 4.21
N GLY A 123 -16.83 -5.03 4.11
CA GLY A 123 -15.66 -5.89 3.97
C GLY A 123 -15.92 -7.39 3.96
N ASP A 124 -17.17 -7.87 3.81
CA ASP A 124 -17.41 -9.31 3.69
C ASP A 124 -16.95 -9.82 2.33
N SER A 125 -15.75 -10.41 2.29
CA SER A 125 -15.25 -11.10 1.10
C SER A 125 -16.02 -12.39 0.80
N ARG A 126 -17.00 -12.82 1.64
CA ARG A 126 -17.77 -14.07 1.40
C ARG A 126 -18.50 -14.09 0.07
N VAL A 127 -18.96 -12.95 -0.43
CA VAL A 127 -19.67 -12.86 -1.72
C VAL A 127 -18.73 -13.18 -2.89
N VAL A 128 -17.45 -12.84 -2.76
CA VAL A 128 -16.41 -13.04 -3.79
C VAL A 128 -15.39 -14.11 -3.43
N ARG A 129 -15.59 -14.84 -2.32
CA ARG A 129 -14.61 -15.80 -1.76
C ARG A 129 -14.16 -16.86 -2.74
N GLU A 130 -15.07 -17.35 -3.58
CA GLU A 130 -14.74 -18.35 -4.61
C GLU A 130 -13.92 -17.76 -5.77
N GLN A 131 -13.98 -16.44 -5.98
CA GLN A 131 -13.25 -15.70 -7.00
C GLN A 131 -11.88 -15.22 -6.50
N LEU A 132 -11.71 -15.00 -5.19
CA LEU A 132 -10.45 -14.59 -4.55
C LEU A 132 -9.48 -15.78 -4.35
N LYS A 133 -9.12 -16.44 -5.45
CA LYS A 133 -8.10 -17.49 -5.48
C LYS A 133 -6.89 -17.00 -6.26
N ASN A 134 -5.69 -17.15 -5.70
CA ASN A 134 -4.43 -16.72 -6.31
C ASN A 134 -4.34 -15.19 -6.47
N VAL A 135 -4.62 -14.43 -5.40
CA VAL A 135 -4.46 -12.97 -5.42
C VAL A 135 -2.98 -12.58 -5.47
N GLN A 136 -2.63 -11.63 -6.34
CA GLN A 136 -1.27 -11.06 -6.46
C GLN A 136 -1.13 -9.72 -5.75
N HIS A 137 -2.15 -8.87 -5.77
CA HIS A 137 -2.10 -7.51 -5.22
C HIS A 137 -3.50 -7.10 -4.74
N ILE A 138 -3.58 -6.36 -3.64
CA ILE A 138 -4.83 -5.76 -3.13
C ILE A 138 -4.64 -4.26 -3.02
N GLN A 139 -5.63 -3.51 -3.52
CA GLN A 139 -5.75 -2.08 -3.35
C GLN A 139 -7.05 -1.75 -2.62
N SER A 140 -7.03 -0.73 -1.76
CA SER A 140 -8.19 -0.29 -0.97
C SER A 140 -8.60 1.15 -1.29
N SER A 141 -9.90 1.41 -1.33
CA SER A 141 -10.49 2.76 -1.23
C SER A 141 -10.99 2.99 0.21
N GLU A 142 -11.79 4.03 0.49
CA GLU A 142 -12.30 4.24 1.87
C GLU A 142 -13.18 3.08 2.36
N HIS A 143 -13.99 2.50 1.46
CA HIS A 143 -15.04 1.54 1.79
C HIS A 143 -15.11 0.33 0.82
N ALA A 144 -14.13 0.16 -0.05
CA ALA A 144 -14.06 -0.96 -0.97
C ALA A 144 -12.63 -1.45 -1.19
N PHE A 145 -12.51 -2.66 -1.73
CA PHE A 145 -11.25 -3.30 -2.09
C PHE A 145 -11.30 -3.77 -3.54
N ALA A 146 -10.13 -3.83 -4.17
CA ALA A 146 -9.91 -4.45 -5.46
C ALA A 146 -8.69 -5.36 -5.39
N ALA A 147 -8.84 -6.61 -5.82
CA ALA A 147 -7.76 -7.59 -5.90
C ALA A 147 -7.43 -7.90 -7.35
N ILE A 148 -6.14 -7.94 -7.68
CA ILE A 148 -5.63 -8.49 -8.94
C ILE A 148 -5.35 -9.97 -8.71
N LEU A 149 -5.91 -10.84 -9.54
CA LEU A 149 -5.70 -12.28 -9.51
C LEU A 149 -4.49 -12.69 -10.39
N CYS A 150 -3.97 -13.90 -10.19
CA CYS A 150 -2.82 -14.42 -10.93
C CYS A 150 -3.06 -14.58 -12.44
N ASP A 151 -4.31 -14.65 -12.87
CA ASP A 151 -4.69 -14.65 -14.28
C ASP A 151 -4.80 -13.23 -14.87
N GLY A 152 -4.50 -12.21 -14.07
CA GLY A 152 -4.58 -10.80 -14.44
C GLY A 152 -6.00 -10.24 -14.45
N SER A 153 -7.00 -10.97 -13.96
CA SER A 153 -8.35 -10.43 -13.75
C SER A 153 -8.43 -9.64 -12.44
N VAL A 154 -9.45 -8.78 -12.31
CA VAL A 154 -9.68 -8.00 -11.09
C VAL A 154 -11.03 -8.34 -10.50
N VAL A 155 -11.10 -8.42 -9.17
CA VAL A 155 -12.33 -8.58 -8.42
C VAL A 155 -12.39 -7.46 -7.39
N SER A 156 -13.46 -6.67 -7.40
CA SER A 156 -13.74 -5.71 -6.32
C SER A 156 -14.89 -6.16 -5.42
N TRP A 157 -14.86 -5.71 -4.17
CA TRP A 157 -15.91 -5.96 -3.18
C TRP A 157 -15.97 -4.82 -2.17
N GLY A 158 -17.11 -4.69 -1.48
CA GLY A 158 -17.39 -3.62 -0.52
C GLY A 158 -18.50 -2.70 -1.00
N CYS A 159 -18.47 -1.43 -0.58
CA CYS A 159 -19.51 -0.46 -0.94
C CYS A 159 -19.50 -0.18 -2.45
N THR A 160 -20.63 -0.41 -3.13
CA THR A 160 -20.78 -0.22 -4.58
C THR A 160 -20.56 1.23 -4.99
N GLU A 161 -20.99 2.19 -4.18
CA GLU A 161 -20.76 3.62 -4.40
C GLU A 161 -19.28 4.02 -4.28
N HIS A 162 -18.43 3.14 -3.73
CA HIS A 162 -16.99 3.37 -3.55
C HIS A 162 -16.14 2.45 -4.44
N GLY A 163 -16.73 1.86 -5.48
CA GLY A 163 -16.05 0.97 -6.42
C GLY A 163 -16.02 -0.51 -6.02
N GLY A 164 -16.81 -0.91 -5.02
CA GLY A 164 -16.94 -2.29 -4.57
C GLY A 164 -17.63 -3.25 -5.54
N ASP A 165 -18.05 -2.79 -6.72
CA ASP A 165 -18.57 -3.64 -7.80
C ASP A 165 -17.93 -3.26 -9.15
N SER A 166 -17.10 -4.17 -9.68
CA SER A 166 -16.45 -4.07 -10.99
C SER A 166 -17.21 -4.83 -12.09
N GLY A 167 -18.38 -5.39 -11.81
CA GLY A 167 -19.12 -6.27 -12.70
C GLY A 167 -19.42 -5.67 -14.08
N SER A 168 -19.70 -4.38 -14.14
CA SER A 168 -19.96 -3.65 -15.39
C SER A 168 -18.75 -3.58 -16.32
N VAL A 169 -17.54 -3.53 -15.77
CA VAL A 169 -16.27 -3.40 -16.50
C VAL A 169 -15.46 -4.70 -16.49
N GLN A 170 -15.97 -5.77 -15.89
CA GLN A 170 -15.27 -7.05 -15.71
C GLN A 170 -14.73 -7.64 -17.02
N HIS A 171 -15.47 -7.48 -18.12
CA HIS A 171 -15.06 -7.96 -19.44
C HIS A 171 -13.81 -7.25 -20.00
N GLN A 172 -13.52 -6.04 -19.50
CA GLN A 172 -12.37 -5.20 -19.88
C GLN A 172 -11.16 -5.40 -18.95
N LEU A 173 -11.39 -5.82 -17.70
CA LEU A 173 -10.36 -6.06 -16.68
C LEU A 173 -9.61 -7.38 -16.90
N LYS A 174 -8.84 -7.44 -17.99
CA LYS A 174 -8.01 -8.59 -18.36
C LYS A 174 -6.55 -8.16 -18.45
N ASN A 175 -5.65 -8.99 -17.93
CA ASN A 175 -4.21 -8.71 -17.87
C ASN A 175 -3.90 -7.38 -17.16
N VAL A 176 -4.58 -7.09 -16.05
CA VAL A 176 -4.34 -5.90 -15.24
C VAL A 176 -2.95 -5.96 -14.62
N GLN A 177 -2.19 -4.89 -14.76
CA GLN A 177 -0.83 -4.76 -14.21
C GLN A 177 -0.79 -3.97 -12.90
N GLN A 178 -1.59 -2.91 -12.81
CA GLN A 178 -1.64 -2.04 -11.65
C GLN A 178 -3.06 -1.55 -11.42
N VAL A 179 -3.44 -1.42 -10.15
CA VAL A 179 -4.68 -0.74 -9.74
C VAL A 179 -4.31 0.40 -8.81
N GLN A 180 -4.95 1.55 -8.99
CA GLN A 180 -4.89 2.69 -8.10
C GLN A 180 -6.30 3.04 -7.63
N SER A 181 -6.41 3.64 -6.46
CA SER A 181 -7.69 3.99 -5.85
C SER A 181 -7.70 5.45 -5.41
N THR A 182 -8.85 6.11 -5.62
CA THR A 182 -9.24 7.31 -4.89
C THR A 182 -10.08 6.89 -3.68
N SER A 183 -10.66 7.85 -2.96
CA SER A 183 -11.58 7.54 -1.85
C SER A 183 -12.78 6.67 -2.27
N ARG A 184 -13.26 6.82 -3.52
CA ARG A 184 -14.50 6.19 -4.02
C ARG A 184 -14.44 5.55 -5.41
N ALA A 185 -13.28 5.55 -6.06
CA ALA A 185 -13.12 4.97 -7.38
C ALA A 185 -11.79 4.23 -7.54
N PHE A 186 -11.71 3.42 -8.58
CA PHE A 186 -10.51 2.69 -8.96
C PHE A 186 -10.17 2.93 -10.43
N ALA A 187 -8.88 2.88 -10.72
CA ALA A 187 -8.34 2.90 -12.07
C ALA A 187 -7.33 1.76 -12.25
N ALA A 188 -7.54 0.92 -13.26
CA ALA A 188 -6.68 -0.20 -13.61
C ALA A 188 -5.89 0.09 -14.89
N ILE A 189 -4.58 -0.15 -14.86
CA ILE A 189 -3.72 -0.17 -16.04
C ILE A 189 -3.70 -1.62 -16.57
N LEU A 190 -4.12 -1.81 -17.81
CA LEU A 190 -4.09 -3.10 -18.50
C LEU A 190 -2.71 -3.36 -19.13
N GLY A 191 -2.40 -4.61 -19.44
CA GLY A 191 -1.11 -5.00 -20.02
C GLY A 191 -0.82 -4.45 -21.42
N ASN A 192 -1.82 -3.87 -22.09
CA ASN A 192 -1.67 -3.12 -23.34
C ASN A 192 -1.49 -1.60 -23.10
N GLY A 193 -1.41 -1.15 -21.84
CA GLY A 193 -1.31 0.25 -21.44
C GLY A 193 -2.62 1.04 -21.54
N SER A 194 -3.77 0.41 -21.79
CA SER A 194 -5.08 1.08 -21.67
C SER A 194 -5.52 1.17 -20.21
N VAL A 195 -6.41 2.12 -19.92
CA VAL A 195 -6.97 2.32 -18.58
C VAL A 195 -8.46 1.98 -18.55
N VAL A 196 -8.87 1.31 -17.48
CA VAL A 196 -10.28 1.04 -17.17
C VAL A 196 -10.58 1.58 -15.77
N THR A 197 -11.65 2.36 -15.65
CA THR A 197 -12.08 2.96 -14.38
C THR A 197 -13.45 2.46 -13.95
N TRP A 198 -13.70 2.41 -12.64
CA TRP A 198 -15.02 2.13 -12.08
C TRP A 198 -15.18 2.75 -10.69
N GLY A 199 -16.41 2.78 -10.18
CA GLY A 199 -16.78 3.43 -8.93
C GLY A 199 -17.50 4.76 -9.14
N ASP A 200 -17.40 5.65 -8.16
CA ASP A 200 -18.08 6.95 -8.21
C ASP A 200 -17.56 7.83 -9.34
N ARG A 201 -18.47 8.35 -10.17
CA ARG A 201 -18.12 9.16 -11.35
C ARG A 201 -17.43 10.47 -10.97
N ALA A 202 -17.87 11.14 -9.91
CA ALA A 202 -17.29 12.40 -9.48
C ALA A 202 -15.87 12.22 -8.92
N CYS A 203 -15.57 11.04 -8.37
CA CYS A 203 -14.25 10.70 -7.83
C CYS A 203 -13.33 10.01 -8.85
N GLY A 204 -13.60 10.13 -10.16
CA GLY A 204 -12.75 9.59 -11.22
C GLY A 204 -13.09 8.17 -11.70
N GLY A 205 -14.24 7.63 -11.28
CA GLY A 205 -14.75 6.33 -11.75
C GLY A 205 -15.19 6.32 -13.22
N ASP A 206 -15.34 7.51 -13.83
CA ASP A 206 -15.61 7.67 -15.27
C ASP A 206 -14.46 8.42 -15.95
N SER A 207 -13.76 7.72 -16.86
CA SER A 207 -12.65 8.26 -17.66
C SER A 207 -13.03 8.45 -19.14
N SER A 208 -14.32 8.28 -19.50
CA SER A 208 -14.75 8.27 -20.91
C SER A 208 -14.36 9.54 -21.67
N ALA A 209 -14.37 10.70 -21.00
CA ALA A 209 -14.02 11.99 -21.59
C ALA A 209 -12.54 12.11 -22.00
N VAL A 210 -11.66 11.30 -21.40
CA VAL A 210 -10.21 11.33 -21.65
C VAL A 210 -9.69 10.01 -22.22
N GLN A 211 -10.57 9.04 -22.47
CA GLN A 211 -10.21 7.68 -22.88
C GLN A 211 -9.31 7.62 -24.12
N ASP A 212 -9.54 8.51 -25.09
CA ASP A 212 -8.75 8.58 -26.32
C ASP A 212 -7.28 8.95 -26.09
N ARG A 213 -7.00 9.63 -24.96
CA ARG A 213 -5.67 10.05 -24.53
C ARG A 213 -5.01 9.04 -23.58
N LEU A 214 -5.77 8.14 -22.95
CA LEU A 214 -5.26 7.11 -22.02
C LEU A 214 -4.76 5.87 -22.78
N LYS A 215 -3.77 6.07 -23.66
CA LYS A 215 -3.12 5.02 -24.45
C LYS A 215 -1.67 4.89 -24.02
N SER A 216 -1.19 3.67 -23.80
CA SER A 216 0.18 3.42 -23.34
C SER A 216 0.51 4.12 -22.02
N VAL A 217 -0.43 4.05 -21.06
CA VAL A 217 -0.23 4.58 -19.70
C VAL A 217 0.83 3.76 -18.98
N GLN A 218 1.78 4.44 -18.34
CA GLN A 218 2.88 3.82 -17.60
C GLN A 218 2.64 3.82 -16.09
N GLN A 219 2.04 4.89 -15.56
CA GLN A 219 1.79 5.05 -14.13
C GLN A 219 0.51 5.87 -13.94
N ILE A 220 -0.24 5.53 -12.90
CA ILE A 220 -1.34 6.34 -12.40
C ILE A 220 -1.01 6.75 -10.97
N GLN A 221 -1.36 7.97 -10.61
CA GLN A 221 -1.39 8.48 -9.24
C GLN A 221 -2.78 9.01 -8.93
N ALA A 222 -3.18 8.89 -7.67
CA ALA A 222 -4.52 9.26 -7.21
C ALA A 222 -4.43 10.29 -6.09
N SER A 223 -5.30 11.30 -6.14
CA SER A 223 -5.65 12.14 -5.01
C SER A 223 -6.91 11.58 -4.34
N GLU A 224 -7.54 12.33 -3.42
CA GLU A 224 -8.76 11.84 -2.75
C GLU A 224 -9.91 11.60 -3.75
N ARG A 225 -9.97 12.36 -4.87
CA ARG A 225 -11.09 12.29 -5.85
C ARG A 225 -10.69 12.45 -7.31
N ALA A 226 -9.40 12.47 -7.62
CA ALA A 226 -8.92 12.59 -8.99
C ALA A 226 -7.76 11.65 -9.27
N PHE A 227 -7.50 11.44 -10.56
CA PHE A 227 -6.37 10.66 -11.04
C PHE A 227 -5.52 11.47 -12.00
N ALA A 228 -4.22 11.17 -12.02
CA ALA A 228 -3.26 11.66 -12.99
C ALA A 228 -2.47 10.47 -13.57
N ALA A 229 -2.50 10.32 -14.88
CA ALA A 229 -1.79 9.28 -15.61
C ALA A 229 -0.58 9.85 -16.35
N ILE A 230 0.57 9.19 -16.22
CA ILE A 230 1.76 9.42 -17.06
C ILE A 230 1.64 8.52 -18.30
N ILE A 231 1.64 9.15 -19.47
CA ILE A 231 1.61 8.48 -20.77
C ILE A 231 3.04 8.15 -21.22
N ALA A 232 3.23 7.13 -22.06
CA ALA A 232 4.55 6.72 -22.52
C ALA A 232 5.36 7.78 -23.28
N ASP A 233 4.71 8.84 -23.79
CA ASP A 233 5.37 10.01 -24.38
C ASP A 233 5.83 11.04 -23.33
N GLY A 234 5.60 10.76 -22.05
CA GLY A 234 5.90 11.63 -20.92
C GLY A 234 4.87 12.74 -20.69
N SER A 235 3.74 12.75 -21.39
CA SER A 235 2.64 13.67 -21.13
C SER A 235 1.76 13.19 -19.96
N VAL A 236 0.95 14.11 -19.41
CA VAL A 236 0.02 13.80 -18.32
C VAL A 236 -1.43 14.00 -18.75
N VAL A 237 -2.27 13.05 -18.34
CA VAL A 237 -3.72 13.10 -18.52
C VAL A 237 -4.37 13.00 -17.14
N THR A 238 -5.23 13.95 -16.80
CA THR A 238 -5.98 13.98 -15.54
C THR A 238 -7.47 13.80 -15.77
N TRP A 239 -8.16 13.25 -14.77
CA TRP A 239 -9.62 13.16 -14.72
C TRP A 239 -10.12 13.02 -13.28
N GLY A 240 -11.43 13.18 -13.09
CA GLY A 240 -12.08 13.22 -11.77
C GLY A 240 -12.43 14.65 -11.34
N ASP A 241 -12.55 14.88 -10.04
CA ASP A 241 -12.98 16.18 -9.50
C ASP A 241 -11.90 17.26 -9.74
N ALA A 242 -12.28 18.35 -10.41
CA ALA A 242 -11.37 19.44 -10.74
C ALA A 242 -10.78 20.13 -9.49
N LEU A 243 -11.54 20.23 -8.39
CA LEU A 243 -11.06 20.83 -7.13
C LEU A 243 -9.99 19.97 -6.44
N TYR A 244 -9.89 18.69 -6.84
CA TYR A 244 -8.95 17.72 -6.31
C TYR A 244 -7.80 17.42 -7.30
N GLY A 245 -7.64 18.25 -8.32
CA GLY A 245 -6.58 18.12 -9.34
C GLY A 245 -6.97 17.33 -10.60
N GLY A 246 -8.26 17.05 -10.80
CA GLY A 246 -8.77 16.38 -12.00
C GLY A 246 -8.65 17.19 -13.29
N ASP A 247 -8.39 18.50 -13.20
CA ASP A 247 -8.14 19.38 -14.34
C ASP A 247 -6.71 19.95 -14.32
N SER A 248 -5.87 19.51 -15.25
CA SER A 248 -4.51 20.00 -15.46
C SER A 248 -4.38 20.92 -16.69
N SER A 249 -5.47 21.41 -17.27
CA SER A 249 -5.47 22.17 -18.53
C SER A 249 -4.59 23.43 -18.46
N ALA A 250 -4.62 24.14 -17.31
CA ALA A 250 -3.84 25.35 -17.09
C ALA A 250 -2.31 25.15 -17.15
N VAL A 251 -1.84 23.92 -16.89
CA VAL A 251 -0.41 23.57 -16.88
C VAL A 251 -0.04 22.55 -17.96
N HIS A 252 -0.97 22.24 -18.88
CA HIS A 252 -0.81 21.19 -19.89
C HIS A 252 0.49 21.32 -20.70
N ASP A 253 0.85 22.54 -21.10
CA ASP A 253 2.05 22.79 -21.89
C ASP A 253 3.37 22.53 -21.15
N GLN A 254 3.33 22.55 -19.81
CA GLN A 254 4.47 22.30 -18.93
C GLN A 254 4.61 20.81 -18.58
N LEU A 255 3.53 20.03 -18.68
CA LEU A 255 3.49 18.59 -18.36
C LEU A 255 3.97 17.74 -19.54
N LYS A 256 5.22 17.97 -19.95
CA LYS A 256 5.92 17.21 -21.00
C LYS A 256 7.17 16.59 -20.40
N THR A 257 7.43 15.32 -20.66
CA THR A 257 8.57 14.57 -20.06
C THR A 257 8.47 14.42 -18.55
N VAL A 258 7.28 14.13 -18.02
CA VAL A 258 7.08 13.84 -16.61
C VAL A 258 7.68 12.47 -16.25
N GLN A 259 8.47 12.42 -15.18
CA GLN A 259 9.10 11.21 -14.67
C GLN A 259 8.33 10.58 -13.52
N GLN A 260 7.79 11.41 -12.62
CA GLN A 260 7.04 10.96 -11.45
C GLN A 260 5.97 11.99 -11.08
N ILE A 261 4.88 11.51 -10.50
CA ILE A 261 3.82 12.34 -9.93
C ILE A 261 3.67 11.94 -8.47
N GLN A 262 3.45 12.93 -7.62
CA GLN A 262 3.03 12.76 -6.24
C GLN A 262 1.72 13.51 -6.03
N ALA A 263 0.90 13.05 -5.09
CA ALA A 263 -0.41 13.62 -4.82
C ALA A 263 -0.57 13.93 -3.33
N THR A 264 -1.15 15.09 -3.03
CA THR A 264 -1.85 15.31 -1.75
C THR A 264 -3.29 14.84 -1.91
N SER A 265 -4.13 15.01 -0.90
CA SER A 265 -5.57 14.72 -1.05
C SER A 265 -6.23 15.61 -2.11
N TYR A 266 -5.71 16.81 -2.41
CA TYR A 266 -6.39 17.81 -3.26
C TYR A 266 -5.55 18.35 -4.44
N ALA A 267 -4.27 17.95 -4.54
CA ALA A 267 -3.35 18.50 -5.53
C ALA A 267 -2.33 17.47 -6.00
N PHE A 268 -1.66 17.77 -7.11
CA PHE A 268 -0.59 16.96 -7.67
C PHE A 268 0.67 17.79 -7.89
N ALA A 269 1.82 17.12 -7.79
CA ALA A 269 3.12 17.64 -8.13
C ALA A 269 3.83 16.66 -9.08
N ALA A 270 4.14 17.10 -10.30
CA ALA A 270 4.89 16.34 -11.29
C ALA A 270 6.35 16.78 -11.30
N VAL A 271 7.29 15.82 -11.26
CA VAL A 271 8.71 16.07 -11.49
C VAL A 271 9.02 15.75 -12.95
N LEU A 272 9.55 16.73 -13.67
CA LEU A 272 9.94 16.64 -15.07
C LEU A 272 11.37 16.08 -15.21
N VAL A 273 11.70 15.54 -16.38
CA VAL A 273 13.07 15.21 -16.76
C VAL A 273 13.92 16.50 -16.69
N GLY A 274 14.93 16.50 -15.81
CA GLY A 274 15.70 17.69 -15.44
C GLY A 274 15.37 18.25 -14.06
N GLY A 275 14.48 17.61 -13.30
CA GLY A 275 14.25 17.89 -11.87
C GLY A 275 13.47 19.18 -11.59
N SER A 276 12.81 19.75 -12.60
CA SER A 276 11.86 20.85 -12.40
C SER A 276 10.50 20.30 -11.98
N VAL A 277 9.73 21.06 -11.20
CA VAL A 277 8.41 20.61 -10.68
C VAL A 277 7.28 21.45 -11.24
N VAL A 278 6.17 20.81 -11.60
CA VAL A 278 4.92 21.47 -11.99
C VAL A 278 3.82 21.02 -11.03
N THR A 279 3.07 21.97 -10.49
CA THR A 279 1.98 21.70 -9.53
C THR A 279 0.64 22.14 -10.08
N TRP A 280 -0.44 21.45 -9.70
CA TRP A 280 -1.82 21.83 -10.02
C TRP A 280 -2.80 21.24 -9.00
N GLY A 281 -4.04 21.73 -9.02
CA GLY A 281 -5.09 21.37 -8.06
C GLY A 281 -5.37 22.49 -7.06
N HIS A 282 -5.82 22.14 -5.85
CA HIS A 282 -6.24 23.14 -4.86
C HIS A 282 -5.06 23.99 -4.37
N CYS A 283 -5.13 25.31 -4.56
CA CYS A 283 -4.02 26.23 -4.32
C CYS A 283 -3.44 26.16 -2.89
N THR A 284 -4.29 26.15 -1.86
CA THR A 284 -3.84 26.11 -0.45
C THR A 284 -3.41 24.72 0.03
N ARG A 285 -3.60 23.67 -0.77
CA ARG A 285 -3.31 22.27 -0.42
C ARG A 285 -2.24 21.65 -1.34
N GLY A 286 -1.34 22.51 -1.84
CA GLY A 286 -0.17 22.11 -2.63
C GLY A 286 -0.27 22.37 -4.14
N GLY A 287 -1.43 22.82 -4.64
CA GLY A 287 -1.65 23.08 -6.06
C GLY A 287 -1.05 24.39 -6.59
N ASP A 288 -0.67 25.32 -5.71
CA ASP A 288 0.05 26.54 -6.06
C ASP A 288 1.47 26.51 -5.47
N GLY A 289 2.45 26.16 -6.30
CA GLY A 289 3.87 26.19 -5.98
C GLY A 289 4.60 27.46 -6.43
N SER A 290 3.90 28.49 -6.91
CA SER A 290 4.53 29.65 -7.58
C SER A 290 5.58 30.37 -6.72
N ASN A 291 5.33 30.48 -5.40
CA ASN A 291 6.24 31.11 -4.44
C ASN A 291 7.58 30.37 -4.28
N VAL A 292 7.58 29.05 -4.46
CA VAL A 292 8.77 28.19 -4.28
C VAL A 292 9.33 27.68 -5.60
N GLN A 293 8.70 27.98 -6.73
CA GLN A 293 9.05 27.48 -8.06
C GLN A 293 10.52 27.73 -8.44
N HIS A 294 11.08 28.87 -8.02
CA HIS A 294 12.48 29.21 -8.29
C HIS A 294 13.48 28.33 -7.54
N GLN A 295 13.06 27.68 -6.46
CA GLN A 295 13.85 26.77 -5.61
C GLN A 295 13.69 25.30 -6.06
N LEU A 296 12.60 24.95 -6.74
CA LEU A 296 12.30 23.59 -7.19
C LEU A 296 13.07 23.22 -8.48
N LYS A 297 14.41 23.17 -8.36
CA LYS A 297 15.33 22.77 -9.43
C LYS A 297 16.17 21.58 -8.94
N ASN A 298 16.42 20.62 -9.82
CA ASN A 298 17.13 19.38 -9.48
C ASN A 298 16.46 18.61 -8.33
N VAL A 299 15.12 18.58 -8.32
CA VAL A 299 14.34 17.79 -7.36
C VAL A 299 14.57 16.30 -7.63
N GLN A 300 15.01 15.56 -6.62
CA GLN A 300 15.20 14.12 -6.70
C GLN A 300 13.92 13.37 -6.32
N ASN A 301 13.24 13.80 -5.25
CA ASN A 301 12.05 13.14 -4.75
C ASN A 301 11.11 14.15 -4.09
N ILE A 302 9.81 13.84 -4.10
CA ILE A 302 8.76 14.59 -3.42
C ILE A 302 8.03 13.64 -2.48
N ALA A 303 7.83 14.07 -1.24
CA ALA A 303 6.90 13.44 -0.31
C ALA A 303 5.66 14.33 -0.15
N ALA A 304 4.51 13.72 0.14
CA ALA A 304 3.25 14.41 0.32
C ALA A 304 2.58 14.00 1.64
N THR A 305 2.06 14.97 2.38
CA THR A 305 1.02 14.75 3.41
C THR A 305 -0.36 14.87 2.77
N THR A 306 -1.43 14.86 3.57
CA THR A 306 -2.79 15.12 3.11
C THR A 306 -2.92 16.47 2.38
N ASP A 307 -2.13 17.50 2.74
CA ASP A 307 -2.31 18.88 2.26
C ASP A 307 -1.02 19.65 1.92
N ALA A 308 0.15 19.02 2.02
CA ALA A 308 1.42 19.68 1.76
C ALA A 308 2.42 18.76 1.06
N PHE A 309 3.41 19.37 0.41
CA PHE A 309 4.50 18.69 -0.26
C PHE A 309 5.84 19.10 0.36
N ALA A 310 6.80 18.18 0.31
CA ALA A 310 8.19 18.41 0.64
C ALA A 310 9.09 17.79 -0.44
N ALA A 311 9.86 18.62 -1.14
CA ALA A 311 10.82 18.19 -2.16
C ALA A 311 12.23 18.11 -1.57
N VAL A 312 12.94 17.02 -1.87
CA VAL A 312 14.39 16.88 -1.63
C VAL A 312 15.13 17.23 -2.90
N LEU A 313 16.02 18.22 -2.82
CA LEU A 313 16.88 18.66 -3.92
C LEU A 313 18.15 17.81 -3.99
N GLU A 314 18.86 17.87 -5.12
CA GLU A 314 20.11 17.12 -5.33
C GLU A 314 21.23 17.47 -4.35
N ASP A 315 21.24 18.69 -3.82
CA ASP A 315 22.17 19.12 -2.76
C ASP A 315 21.74 18.67 -1.34
N GLY A 316 20.64 17.91 -1.24
CA GLY A 316 20.07 17.42 0.02
C GLY A 316 19.34 18.49 0.84
N SER A 317 19.07 19.67 0.27
CA SER A 317 18.18 20.66 0.89
C SER A 317 16.70 20.31 0.64
N VAL A 318 15.82 20.88 1.46
CA VAL A 318 14.37 20.62 1.41
C VAL A 318 13.61 21.89 1.15
N VAL A 319 12.63 21.81 0.24
CA VAL A 319 11.67 22.88 -0.07
C VAL A 319 10.27 22.37 0.20
N THR A 320 9.48 23.10 0.99
CA THR A 320 8.10 22.73 1.32
C THR A 320 7.10 23.75 0.79
N TRP A 321 5.89 23.29 0.48
CA TRP A 321 4.76 24.15 0.12
C TRP A 321 3.43 23.47 0.38
N GLY A 322 2.33 24.23 0.31
CA GLY A 322 0.98 23.77 0.66
C GLY A 322 0.52 24.27 2.03
N HIS A 323 -0.33 23.52 2.71
CA HIS A 323 -0.93 23.97 3.96
C HIS A 323 0.11 24.04 5.08
N ALA A 324 0.37 25.25 5.62
CA ALA A 324 1.45 25.51 6.55
C ALA A 324 1.45 24.56 7.77
N GLN A 325 0.28 24.38 8.41
CA GLN A 325 0.17 23.52 9.60
C GLN A 325 0.28 22.02 9.30
N ASN A 326 0.14 21.61 8.03
CA ASN A 326 0.20 20.20 7.62
C ASN A 326 1.55 19.86 6.96
N GLY A 327 2.59 20.65 7.26
CA GLY A 327 3.96 20.43 6.79
C GLY A 327 4.40 21.34 5.65
N GLY A 328 3.55 22.25 5.19
CA GLY A 328 3.87 23.19 4.10
C GLY A 328 4.86 24.30 4.50
N ASP A 329 5.05 24.54 5.80
CA ASP A 329 6.03 25.49 6.34
C ASP A 329 7.10 24.76 7.17
N SER A 330 8.30 24.65 6.63
CA SER A 330 9.50 24.11 7.31
C SER A 330 10.42 25.18 7.89
N SER A 331 10.03 26.47 7.89
CA SER A 331 10.92 27.60 8.23
C SER A 331 11.57 27.45 9.61
N ALA A 332 10.84 26.93 10.59
CA ALA A 332 11.33 26.69 11.96
C ALA A 332 12.47 25.67 12.03
N VAL A 333 12.53 24.72 11.09
CA VAL A 333 13.54 23.65 11.05
C VAL A 333 14.47 23.73 9.83
N GLN A 334 14.33 24.75 8.98
CA GLN A 334 15.04 24.86 7.70
C GLN A 334 16.56 24.76 7.84
N GLN A 335 17.13 25.29 8.93
CA GLN A 335 18.58 25.21 9.17
C GLN A 335 19.08 23.81 9.51
N GLN A 336 18.18 22.92 9.95
CA GLN A 336 18.47 21.53 10.30
C GLN A 336 18.28 20.59 9.09
N LEU A 337 17.47 20.98 8.10
CA LEU A 337 17.19 20.21 6.89
C LEU A 337 18.32 20.33 5.84
N LYS A 338 19.50 19.82 6.18
CA LYS A 338 20.69 19.79 5.31
C LYS A 338 21.17 18.36 5.11
N ASN A 339 21.50 17.98 3.89
CA ASN A 339 21.88 16.62 3.53
C ASN A 339 20.78 15.60 3.87
N VAL A 340 19.52 15.94 3.60
CA VAL A 340 18.38 15.02 3.75
C VAL A 340 18.48 13.91 2.72
N GLN A 341 18.34 12.67 3.16
CA GLN A 341 18.36 11.48 2.29
C GLN A 341 16.94 11.03 1.94
N HIS A 342 16.06 10.98 2.95
CA HIS A 342 14.69 10.48 2.80
C HIS A 342 13.73 11.33 3.62
N ILE A 343 12.53 11.56 3.08
CA ILE A 343 11.40 12.16 3.79
C ILE A 343 10.28 11.14 3.86
N HIS A 344 9.73 10.96 5.06
CA HIS A 344 8.56 10.16 5.32
C HIS A 344 7.41 11.05 5.78
N ALA A 345 6.20 10.76 5.34
CA ALA A 345 5.01 11.55 5.62
C ALA A 345 4.01 10.75 6.47
N ALA A 346 3.42 11.44 7.45
CA ALA A 346 2.16 11.11 8.10
C ALA A 346 1.06 12.04 7.54
N ASP A 347 -0.18 11.98 8.02
CA ASP A 347 -1.30 12.76 7.45
C ASP A 347 -1.05 14.28 7.42
N ALA A 348 -0.36 14.81 8.42
CA ALA A 348 -0.12 16.26 8.55
C ALA A 348 1.29 16.60 9.06
N ALA A 349 2.22 15.66 8.99
CA ALA A 349 3.58 15.84 9.46
C ALA A 349 4.58 15.13 8.55
N PHE A 350 5.81 15.64 8.53
CA PHE A 350 6.94 15.03 7.85
C PHE A 350 8.05 14.69 8.84
N ALA A 351 8.82 13.66 8.51
CA ALA A 351 10.06 13.30 9.18
C ALA A 351 11.16 13.04 8.15
N ALA A 352 12.25 13.80 8.24
CA ALA A 352 13.42 13.66 7.37
C ALA A 352 14.54 12.91 8.08
N ILE A 353 15.16 11.95 7.37
CA ILE A 353 16.41 11.31 7.77
C ILE A 353 17.57 12.09 7.12
N LEU A 354 18.44 12.64 7.94
CA LEU A 354 19.67 13.32 7.52
C LEU A 354 20.77 12.31 7.25
N ALA A 355 21.76 12.68 6.43
CA ALA A 355 22.92 11.82 6.13
C ALA A 355 23.75 11.43 7.37
N SER A 356 23.62 12.18 8.48
CA SER A 356 24.20 11.82 9.79
C SER A 356 23.46 10.68 10.50
N GLY A 357 22.33 10.21 9.95
CA GLY A 357 21.40 9.30 10.61
C GLY A 357 20.56 9.98 11.71
N SER A 358 20.55 11.30 11.77
CA SER A 358 19.66 12.06 12.66
C SER A 358 18.31 12.31 12.00
N VAL A 359 17.25 12.48 12.79
CA VAL A 359 15.90 12.74 12.28
C VAL A 359 15.44 14.14 12.68
N VAL A 360 14.75 14.81 11.76
CA VAL A 360 14.09 16.10 12.00
C VAL A 360 12.65 15.98 11.53
N SER A 361 11.68 16.29 12.39
CA SER A 361 10.26 16.35 12.01
C SER A 361 9.73 17.78 11.97
N TRP A 362 8.68 18.00 11.19
CA TRP A 362 7.92 19.25 11.16
C TRP A 362 6.46 19.02 10.73
N GLY A 363 5.64 20.05 10.82
CA GLY A 363 4.19 19.99 10.61
C GLY A 363 3.43 19.91 11.92
N SER A 364 2.25 19.28 11.92
CA SER A 364 1.39 19.26 13.09
C SER A 364 1.95 18.37 14.21
N ALA A 365 2.17 18.96 15.39
CA ALA A 365 2.66 18.23 16.56
C ALA A 365 1.76 17.04 16.95
N GLN A 366 0.45 17.13 16.72
CA GLN A 366 -0.51 16.04 16.99
C GLN A 366 -0.30 14.81 16.10
N PHE A 367 0.43 14.97 14.98
CA PHE A 367 0.68 13.95 13.98
C PHE A 367 2.16 13.53 13.96
N GLY A 368 2.95 13.91 14.98
CA GLY A 368 4.38 13.61 15.04
C GLY A 368 5.28 14.65 14.38
N GLY A 369 4.77 15.86 14.11
CA GLY A 369 5.58 16.97 13.59
C GLY A 369 6.61 17.52 14.58
N ASP A 370 6.56 17.13 15.86
CA ASP A 370 7.54 17.51 16.88
C ASP A 370 8.26 16.27 17.46
N SER A 371 9.54 16.12 17.12
CA SER A 371 10.43 15.05 17.60
C SER A 371 11.36 15.51 18.73
N THR A 372 11.24 16.74 19.22
CA THR A 372 12.21 17.33 20.17
C THR A 372 12.37 16.51 21.44
N ALA A 373 11.28 15.92 21.95
CA ALA A 373 11.29 15.08 23.14
C ALA A 373 12.13 13.80 23.03
N VAL A 374 12.33 13.29 21.81
CA VAL A 374 13.07 12.05 21.53
C VAL A 374 14.35 12.29 20.70
N GLN A 375 14.73 13.56 20.51
CA GLN A 375 15.81 13.96 19.60
C GLN A 375 17.16 13.31 19.94
N GLU A 376 17.46 13.12 21.22
CA GLU A 376 18.70 12.47 21.68
C GLU A 376 18.76 10.98 21.32
N GLU A 377 17.60 10.34 21.17
CA GLU A 377 17.47 8.93 20.81
C GLU A 377 17.44 8.72 19.28
N LEU A 378 17.05 9.73 18.52
CA LEU A 378 17.00 9.73 17.05
C LEU A 378 18.38 9.93 16.40
N LYS A 379 19.31 9.03 16.74
CA LYS A 379 20.67 8.96 16.17
C LYS A 379 20.92 7.59 15.56
N ASN A 380 21.61 7.58 14.42
CA ASN A 380 21.87 6.39 13.59
C ASN A 380 20.58 5.68 13.14
N VAL A 381 19.57 6.47 12.78
CA VAL A 381 18.31 5.96 12.20
C VAL A 381 18.59 5.49 10.78
N LEU A 382 18.16 4.27 10.47
CA LEU A 382 18.25 3.67 9.14
C LEU A 382 16.94 3.79 8.36
N GLN A 383 15.81 3.75 9.06
CA GLN A 383 14.49 3.71 8.45
C GLN A 383 13.45 4.36 9.35
N ILE A 384 12.48 5.05 8.74
CA ILE A 384 11.27 5.54 9.41
C ILE A 384 10.06 4.83 8.80
N GLN A 385 9.14 4.42 9.67
CA GLN A 385 7.80 3.99 9.31
C GLN A 385 6.80 5.01 9.86
N ALA A 386 5.85 5.41 9.03
CA ALA A 386 4.81 6.37 9.38
C ALA A 386 3.46 5.67 9.51
N SER A 387 2.66 6.13 10.46
CA SER A 387 1.22 5.94 10.54
C SER A 387 0.55 7.30 10.35
N ASP A 388 -0.78 7.33 10.24
CA ASP A 388 -1.55 8.57 10.09
C ASP A 388 -1.16 9.64 11.12
N TYR A 389 -0.85 9.26 12.38
CA TYR A 389 -0.63 10.20 13.50
C TYR A 389 0.71 10.06 14.24
N ALA A 390 1.60 9.17 13.82
CA ALA A 390 2.84 8.85 14.54
C ALA A 390 3.92 8.26 13.64
N PHE A 391 5.16 8.33 14.10
CA PHE A 391 6.33 7.77 13.43
C PHE A 391 7.06 6.76 14.33
N ALA A 392 7.71 5.79 13.69
CA ALA A 392 8.62 4.84 14.30
C ALA A 392 9.95 4.81 13.53
N ALA A 393 11.03 5.17 14.20
CA ALA A 393 12.39 5.10 13.66
C ALA A 393 13.08 3.81 14.12
N ILE A 394 13.68 3.10 13.16
CA ILE A 394 14.51 1.92 13.40
C ILE A 394 15.98 2.36 13.33
N ARG A 395 16.71 2.12 14.42
CA ARG A 395 18.13 2.48 14.54
C ARG A 395 19.03 1.34 14.09
N SER A 396 20.28 1.66 13.75
CA SER A 396 21.27 0.69 13.29
C SER A 396 21.60 -0.42 14.31
N ASN A 397 21.31 -0.20 15.58
CA ASN A 397 21.45 -1.19 16.65
C ASN A 397 20.20 -2.05 16.86
N GLY A 398 19.21 -1.98 15.96
CA GLY A 398 17.95 -2.71 16.03
C GLY A 398 16.90 -2.08 16.95
N THR A 399 17.23 -1.03 17.71
CA THR A 399 16.27 -0.38 18.62
C THR A 399 15.27 0.50 17.87
N VAL A 400 14.04 0.56 18.38
CA VAL A 400 12.95 1.35 17.80
C VAL A 400 12.59 2.52 18.72
N VAL A 401 12.53 3.71 18.15
CA VAL A 401 12.12 4.96 18.81
C VAL A 401 10.85 5.46 18.13
N THR A 402 9.81 5.75 18.90
CA THR A 402 8.53 6.24 18.36
C THR A 402 8.21 7.63 18.88
N TRP A 403 7.50 8.43 18.09
CA TRP A 403 6.96 9.72 18.52
C TRP A 403 5.66 10.06 17.78
N GLY A 404 4.95 11.09 18.25
CA GLY A 404 3.62 11.48 17.77
C GLY A 404 2.52 11.07 18.75
N ARG A 405 1.30 10.86 18.24
CA ARG A 405 0.15 10.59 19.10
C ARG A 405 0.30 9.25 19.84
N ARG A 406 0.30 9.31 21.18
CA ARG A 406 0.45 8.14 22.08
C ARG A 406 -0.48 6.99 21.74
N GLU A 407 -1.76 7.30 21.46
CA GLU A 407 -2.80 6.30 21.17
C GLU A 407 -2.64 5.62 19.80
N CYS A 408 -1.80 6.18 18.92
CA CYS A 408 -1.57 5.72 17.56
C CYS A 408 -0.15 5.18 17.36
N GLY A 409 0.51 4.72 18.43
CA GLY A 409 1.86 4.14 18.36
C GLY A 409 3.01 5.12 18.64
N GLY A 410 2.72 6.37 19.00
CA GLY A 410 3.73 7.37 19.36
C GLY A 410 4.46 7.13 20.70
N ASP A 411 4.15 6.06 21.45
CA ASP A 411 4.84 5.69 22.69
C ASP A 411 5.13 4.19 22.78
N SER A 412 6.37 3.80 22.45
CA SER A 412 6.84 2.42 22.50
C SER A 412 7.42 2.00 23.84
N ARG A 413 7.39 2.84 24.89
CA ARG A 413 8.04 2.55 26.19
C ARG A 413 7.52 1.24 26.83
N ALA A 414 6.24 0.94 26.64
CA ALA A 414 5.62 -0.27 27.18
C ALA A 414 6.10 -1.57 26.50
N VAL A 415 6.66 -1.49 25.29
CA VAL A 415 7.12 -2.63 24.48
C VAL A 415 8.61 -2.57 24.15
N HIS A 416 9.34 -1.62 24.75
CA HIS A 416 10.75 -1.34 24.45
C HIS A 416 11.67 -2.56 24.64
N GLU A 417 11.41 -3.41 25.64
CA GLU A 417 12.21 -4.63 25.87
C GLU A 417 11.97 -5.72 24.82
N GLN A 418 10.75 -5.79 24.26
CA GLN A 418 10.41 -6.76 23.21
C GLN A 418 11.02 -6.35 21.86
N LEU A 419 11.13 -5.04 21.60
CA LEU A 419 11.69 -4.48 20.36
C LEU A 419 13.23 -4.52 20.29
N ARG A 420 13.93 -4.88 21.38
CA ARG A 420 15.39 -5.08 21.37
C ARG A 420 15.84 -6.44 20.86
N ASN A 421 14.94 -7.43 20.83
CA ASN A 421 15.25 -8.83 20.58
C ASN A 421 14.61 -9.38 19.29
N ALA A 422 14.10 -8.51 18.41
CA ALA A 422 13.46 -8.89 17.15
C ALA A 422 14.43 -8.85 15.96
#